data_AF-A0A1B7KS22-F1
#
_entry.id   AF-A0A1B7KS22-F1
#
_cell.length_a   1.000
_cell.length_b   1.000
_cell.length_c   1.000
_cell.angle_alpha   90.00
_cell.angle_beta   90.00
_cell.angle_gamma   90.00
#
_symmetry.space_group_name_H-M   'P 1'
#
loop_
_entity.id
_entity.type
_entity.pdbx_description
1 polymer ?
#
loop_
_entity_poly.entity_id
_entity_poly.type
_entity_poly.pdbx_seq_one_letter_code
_entity_poly.pdbx_strand_id
1 'polypeptide(L)'
;MTSDLWFLLSDPYTWITLLDYTLGAIFLSQLGVSIAVFLGANLVVYYYDLGHSKNPEALWEKVFNLLDYLFLWFPVYLYKRVSSFPFLIRKLLYAVFTVVGAVVYGVIWLVLRNLLKLLLLGHI
;
A
#
# COMPACT_ATOMS: atom_id res chain seq x y z
N MET A 1 15.85 -20.60 20.14
CA MET A 1 14.91 -20.25 19.04
C MET A 1 13.61 -19.62 19.54
N THR A 2 12.77 -20.32 20.31
CA THR A 2 11.55 -19.70 20.89
C THR A 2 11.88 -18.63 21.95
N SER A 3 12.95 -18.82 22.73
CA SER A 3 13.49 -17.82 23.67
C SER A 3 13.95 -16.53 22.97
N ASP A 4 14.61 -16.68 21.82
CA ASP A 4 15.23 -15.56 21.09
C ASP A 4 14.16 -14.75 20.35
N LEU A 5 13.14 -15.42 19.82
CA LEU A 5 11.97 -14.77 19.22
C LEU A 5 11.18 -13.98 20.27
N TRP A 6 10.99 -14.55 21.47
CA TRP A 6 10.32 -13.85 22.57
C TRP A 6 11.13 -12.64 23.03
N PHE A 7 12.45 -12.77 23.16
CA PHE A 7 13.34 -11.66 23.51
C PHE A 7 13.28 -10.53 22.46
N LEU A 8 13.31 -10.85 21.17
CA LEU A 8 13.18 -9.86 20.10
C LEU A 8 11.81 -9.16 20.09
N LEU A 9 10.72 -9.91 20.31
CA LEU A 9 9.37 -9.37 20.38
C LEU A 9 9.09 -8.60 21.69
N SER A 10 9.92 -8.78 22.73
CA SER A 10 9.82 -8.02 23.98
C SER A 10 10.42 -6.62 23.88
N ASP A 11 11.27 -6.37 22.87
CA ASP A 11 11.84 -5.05 22.63
C ASP A 11 10.82 -4.15 21.90
N PRO A 12 10.39 -3.02 22.51
CA PRO A 12 9.46 -2.08 21.88
C PRO A 12 9.98 -1.49 20.56
N TYR A 13 11.30 -1.41 20.35
CA TYR A 13 11.88 -0.94 19.10
C TYR A 13 11.67 -1.93 17.94
N THR A 14 11.62 -3.24 18.21
CA THR A 14 11.35 -4.27 17.19
C THR A 14 10.01 -4.05 16.51
N TRP A 15 8.97 -3.69 17.27
CA TRP A 15 7.63 -3.41 16.73
C TRP A 15 7.58 -2.16 15.86
N ILE A 16 8.33 -1.11 16.25
CA ILE A 16 8.45 0.11 15.46
C ILE A 16 9.15 -0.18 14.14
N THR A 17 10.23 -0.96 14.16
CA THR A 17 10.94 -1.38 12.95
C THR A 17 10.08 -2.25 12.04
N LEU A 18 9.30 -3.17 12.62
CA LEU A 18 8.37 -4.02 11.85
C LEU A 18 7.26 -3.20 11.18
N LEU A 19 6.73 -2.19 11.87
CA LEU A 19 5.80 -1.22 11.28
C LEU A 19 6.47 -0.46 10.13
N ASP A 20 7.67 0.08 10.34
CA ASP A 20 8.41 0.85 9.33
C ASP A 20 8.67 0.00 8.07
N TYR A 21 9.03 -1.28 8.22
CA TYR A 21 9.21 -2.19 7.08
C TYR A 21 7.91 -2.58 6.39
N THR A 22 6.85 -2.85 7.15
CA THR A 22 5.55 -3.24 6.57
C THR A 22 4.97 -2.09 5.75
N LEU A 23 4.98 -0.88 6.32
CA LEU A 23 4.57 0.33 5.61
C LEU A 23 5.52 0.63 4.43
N GLY A 24 6.83 0.46 4.58
CA GLY A 24 7.77 0.61 3.48
C GLY A 24 7.46 -0.34 2.30
N ALA A 25 7.17 -1.61 2.58
CA ALA A 25 6.85 -2.61 1.57
C ALA A 25 5.56 -2.29 0.81
N ILE A 26 4.49 -1.90 1.54
CA ILE A 26 3.22 -1.50 0.94
C ILE A 26 3.44 -0.28 0.02
N PHE A 27 4.16 0.72 0.50
CA PHE A 27 4.45 1.93 -0.26
C PHE A 27 5.22 1.63 -1.55
N LEU A 28 6.31 0.88 -1.46
CA LEU A 28 7.14 0.54 -2.62
C LEU A 28 6.36 -0.27 -3.65
N SER A 29 5.53 -1.22 -3.20
CA SER A 29 4.64 -1.95 -4.09
C SER A 29 3.68 -1.03 -4.83
N GLN A 30 2.95 -0.18 -4.10
CA GLN A 30 1.99 0.73 -4.72
C GLN A 30 2.69 1.75 -5.64
N LEU A 31 3.89 2.21 -5.28
CA LEU A 31 4.69 3.09 -6.13
C LEU A 31 5.11 2.39 -7.44
N GLY A 32 5.57 1.14 -7.35
CA GLY A 32 5.91 0.32 -8.52
C GLY A 32 4.71 0.12 -9.45
N VAL A 33 3.54 -0.21 -8.90
CA VAL A 33 2.30 -0.32 -9.68
C VAL A 33 1.91 1.02 -10.26
N SER A 34 2.10 2.13 -9.55
CA SER A 34 1.78 3.46 -10.06
C SER A 34 2.62 3.82 -11.29
N ILE A 35 3.91 3.49 -11.26
CA ILE A 35 4.81 3.65 -12.41
C ILE A 35 4.33 2.76 -13.56
N ALA A 36 3.99 1.50 -13.28
CA ALA A 36 3.49 0.57 -14.30
C ALA A 36 2.19 1.09 -14.94
N VAL A 37 1.24 1.58 -14.14
CA VAL A 37 -0.03 2.16 -14.63
C VAL A 37 0.21 3.44 -15.42
N PHE A 38 1.16 4.30 -15.02
CA PHE A 38 1.50 5.51 -15.78
C PHE A 38 2.04 5.18 -17.18
N LEU A 39 2.83 4.11 -17.30
CA LEU A 39 3.44 3.65 -18.56
C LEU A 39 2.47 2.81 -19.41
N GLY A 40 1.92 1.74 -18.83
CA GLY A 40 1.10 0.71 -19.50
C GLY A 40 -0.40 0.96 -19.45
N ALA A 41 -0.87 1.88 -18.61
CA ALA A 41 -2.24 2.38 -18.62
C ALA A 41 -3.29 1.25 -18.56
N ASN A 42 -4.12 1.12 -19.60
CA ASN A 42 -5.20 0.15 -19.67
C ASN A 42 -4.71 -1.31 -19.59
N LEU A 43 -3.49 -1.61 -20.00
CA LEU A 43 -2.94 -2.97 -19.94
C LEU A 43 -2.79 -3.44 -18.49
N VAL A 44 -2.22 -2.59 -17.64
CA VAL A 44 -1.99 -2.92 -16.22
C VAL A 44 -3.31 -3.03 -15.47
N VAL A 45 -4.25 -2.14 -15.77
CA VAL A 45 -5.61 -2.19 -15.20
C VAL A 45 -6.35 -3.45 -15.62
N TYR A 46 -6.20 -3.88 -16.87
CA TYR A 46 -6.81 -5.11 -17.37
C TYR A 46 -6.25 -6.35 -16.66
N TYR A 47 -4.92 -6.44 -16.49
CA TYR A 47 -4.32 -7.55 -15.73
C TYR A 47 -4.77 -7.57 -14.27
N TYR A 48 -4.88 -6.39 -13.64
CA TYR A 48 -5.44 -6.29 -12.29
C TYR A 48 -6.87 -6.81 -12.24
N ASP A 49 -7.73 -6.39 -13.18
CA ASP A 49 -9.14 -6.80 -13.21
C ASP A 49 -9.34 -8.29 -13.54
N LEU A 50 -8.37 -8.92 -14.21
CA LEU A 50 -8.36 -10.38 -14.44
C LEU A 50 -7.98 -11.16 -13.19
N GLY A 51 -6.98 -10.69 -12.44
CA GLY A 51 -6.52 -11.35 -11.21
C GLY A 51 -7.48 -11.15 -10.03
N HIS A 52 -8.23 -10.04 -10.03
CA HIS A 52 -9.13 -9.69 -8.95
C HIS A 52 -10.46 -10.44 -9.04
N SER A 53 -10.74 -11.32 -8.08
CA SER A 53 -12.02 -12.05 -8.03
C SER A 53 -13.14 -11.10 -7.61
N LYS A 54 -14.15 -10.92 -8.47
CA LYS A 54 -15.28 -10.01 -8.18
C LYS A 54 -16.23 -10.55 -7.11
N ASN A 55 -16.36 -11.88 -7.00
CA ASN A 55 -17.20 -12.56 -6.02
C ASN A 55 -16.40 -13.71 -5.40
N PRO A 56 -15.52 -13.42 -4.42
CA PRO A 56 -14.67 -14.45 -3.84
C PRO A 56 -15.48 -15.38 -2.92
N GLU A 57 -15.71 -16.62 -3.36
CA GLU A 57 -16.46 -17.63 -2.60
C GLU A 57 -15.52 -18.41 -1.66
N ALA A 58 -14.34 -18.76 -2.16
CA ALA A 58 -13.33 -19.49 -1.41
C ALA A 58 -12.52 -18.59 -0.47
N LEU A 59 -12.06 -19.14 0.67
CA LEU A 59 -11.20 -18.42 1.63
C LEU A 59 -9.89 -17.93 0.99
N TRP A 60 -9.28 -18.73 0.13
CA TRP A 60 -8.03 -18.33 -0.56
C TRP A 60 -8.23 -17.13 -1.48
N GLU A 61 -9.36 -17.05 -2.20
CA GLU A 61 -9.68 -15.89 -3.06
C GLU A 61 -9.86 -14.61 -2.23
N LYS A 62 -10.43 -14.71 -1.03
CA LYS A 62 -10.55 -13.57 -0.10
C LYS A 62 -9.18 -13.09 0.38
N VAL A 63 -8.26 -14.02 0.66
CA VAL A 63 -6.88 -13.69 1.05
C VAL A 63 -6.14 -13.01 -0.10
N PHE A 64 -6.22 -13.55 -1.31
CA PHE A 64 -5.59 -12.91 -2.48
C PHE A 64 -6.17 -11.52 -2.78
N ASN A 65 -7.49 -11.37 -2.73
CA ASN A 65 -8.13 -10.06 -2.87
C ASN A 65 -7.66 -9.07 -1.80
N LEU A 66 -7.52 -9.50 -0.54
CA LEU A 66 -7.00 -8.64 0.53
C LEU A 66 -5.58 -8.17 0.23
N LEU A 67 -4.71 -9.06 -0.27
CA LEU A 67 -3.36 -8.71 -0.68
C LEU A 67 -3.37 -7.72 -1.85
N ASP A 68 -4.20 -7.94 -2.87
CA ASP A 68 -4.36 -6.99 -3.98
C ASP A 68 -4.83 -5.62 -3.49
N TYR A 69 -5.77 -5.60 -2.54
CA TYR A 69 -6.25 -4.36 -1.92
C TYR A 69 -5.15 -3.61 -1.18
N LEU A 70 -4.33 -4.33 -0.42
CA LEU A 70 -3.24 -3.72 0.34
C LEU A 70 -2.12 -3.20 -0.57
N PHE A 71 -1.74 -3.97 -1.60
CA PHE A 71 -0.50 -3.74 -2.32
C PHE A 71 -0.67 -3.06 -3.70
N LEU A 72 -1.84 -3.18 -4.33
CA LEU A 72 -2.02 -2.87 -5.75
C LEU A 72 -3.24 -1.97 -6.06
N TRP A 73 -4.25 -1.92 -5.18
CA TRP A 73 -5.54 -1.29 -5.47
C TRP A 73 -5.47 0.21 -5.71
N PHE A 74 -4.79 0.97 -4.84
CA PHE A 74 -4.84 2.43 -4.88
C PHE A 74 -4.38 3.03 -6.23
N PRO A 75 -3.24 2.60 -6.81
CA PRO A 75 -2.81 3.03 -8.14
C PRO A 75 -3.82 2.74 -9.25
N VAL A 76 -4.48 1.57 -9.22
CA VAL A 76 -5.47 1.15 -10.22
C VAL A 76 -6.78 1.95 -10.06
N TYR A 77 -7.24 2.09 -8.82
CA TYR A 77 -8.40 2.90 -8.47
C TYR A 77 -8.23 4.35 -8.95
N LEU A 78 -7.06 4.93 -8.70
CA LEU A 78 -6.76 6.31 -9.10
C LEU A 78 -6.83 6.48 -10.61
N TYR A 79 -6.25 5.56 -11.38
CA TYR A 79 -6.30 5.62 -12.85
C TYR A 79 -7.73 5.47 -13.38
N LYS A 80 -8.53 4.56 -12.80
CA LYS A 80 -9.95 4.41 -13.16
C LYS A 80 -10.73 5.71 -12.91
N ARG A 81 -10.42 6.47 -11.84
CA ARG A 81 -11.07 7.75 -11.54
C ARG A 81 -10.77 8.85 -12.56
N VAL A 82 -9.55 8.88 -13.09
CA VAL A 82 -9.17 9.87 -14.11
C VAL A 82 -9.37 9.36 -15.55
N SER A 83 -9.96 8.17 -15.73
CA SER A 83 -10.11 7.52 -17.03
C SER A 83 -10.98 8.30 -18.03
N SER A 84 -11.93 9.10 -17.53
CA SER A 84 -12.85 9.93 -18.32
C SER A 84 -12.18 11.11 -19.04
N PHE A 85 -10.96 11.49 -18.63
CA PHE A 85 -10.24 12.61 -19.23
C PHE A 85 -9.45 12.18 -20.48
N PRO A 86 -9.19 13.13 -21.40
CA PRO A 86 -8.28 12.90 -22.53
C PRO A 86 -6.89 12.41 -22.07
N PHE A 87 -6.22 11.64 -22.92
CA PHE A 87 -4.99 10.90 -22.56
C PHE A 87 -3.93 11.74 -21.81
N LEU A 88 -3.59 12.92 -22.32
CA LEU A 88 -2.58 13.79 -21.71
C LEU A 88 -3.02 14.32 -20.34
N ILE A 89 -4.26 14.80 -20.25
CA ILE A 89 -4.85 15.31 -19.01
C ILE A 89 -4.93 14.20 -17.96
N ARG A 90 -5.37 13.00 -18.39
CA ARG A 90 -5.42 11.81 -17.54
C ARG A 90 -4.06 11.47 -16.94
N LYS A 91 -3.00 11.46 -17.76
CA LYS A 91 -1.63 11.17 -17.28
C LYS A 91 -1.14 12.23 -16.29
N LEU A 92 -1.40 13.51 -16.57
CA LEU A 92 -1.01 14.60 -15.69
C LEU A 92 -1.75 14.50 -14.33
N LEU A 93 -3.08 14.34 -14.36
CA LEU A 93 -3.88 14.18 -13.16
C LEU A 93 -3.46 12.95 -12.36
N TYR A 94 -3.21 11.83 -13.04
CA TYR A 94 -2.72 10.62 -12.40
C TYR A 94 -1.39 10.85 -11.67
N ALA A 95 -0.43 11.49 -12.33
CA ALA A 95 0.87 11.81 -11.72
C ALA A 95 0.71 12.73 -10.51
N VAL A 96 -0.07 13.81 -10.63
CA VAL A 96 -0.35 14.74 -9.53
C VAL A 96 -0.95 14.01 -8.34
N PHE A 97 -2.00 13.22 -8.55
CA PHE A 97 -2.65 12.48 -7.48
C PHE A 97 -1.78 11.37 -6.88
N THR A 98 -0.89 10.77 -7.68
CA THR A 98 0.10 9.80 -7.16
C THR A 98 1.07 10.47 -6.20
N VAL A 99 1.58 11.66 -6.56
CA VAL A 99 2.46 12.46 -5.69
C VAL A 99 1.72 12.88 -4.41
N VAL A 100 0.49 13.39 -4.53
CA VAL A 100 -0.35 13.74 -3.36
C VAL A 100 -0.58 12.51 -2.48
N GLY A 101 -0.90 11.36 -3.07
CA GLY A 101 -1.07 10.10 -2.35
C GLY A 101 0.19 9.68 -1.59
N ALA A 102 1.37 9.83 -2.19
CA ALA A 102 2.64 9.55 -1.52
C ALA A 102 2.91 10.49 -0.34
N VAL A 103 2.56 11.78 -0.46
CA VAL A 103 2.66 12.74 0.66
C VAL A 103 1.71 12.36 1.79
N VAL A 104 0.45 12.04 1.48
CA VAL A 104 -0.54 11.58 2.46
C VAL A 104 -0.07 10.30 3.15
N TYR A 105 0.52 9.37 2.39
CA TYR A 105 1.12 8.16 2.94
C TYR A 105 2.22 8.47 3.95
N GLY A 106 3.12 9.41 3.63
CA GLY A 106 4.17 9.86 4.55
C GLY A 106 3.61 10.43 5.85
N VAL A 107 2.53 11.21 5.79
CA VAL A 107 1.85 11.73 6.98
C VAL A 107 1.26 10.58 7.82
N ILE A 108 0.55 9.64 7.19
CA ILE A 108 -0.03 8.47 7.87
C ILE A 108 1.08 7.66 8.56
N TRP A 109 2.19 7.41 7.86
CA TRP A 109 3.34 6.71 8.41
C TRP A 109 3.88 7.43 9.65
N LEU A 110 4.16 8.73 9.57
CA LEU A 110 4.65 9.50 10.71
C LEU A 110 3.69 9.46 11.91
N VAL A 111 2.39 9.59 11.67
CA VAL A 111 1.37 9.50 12.72
C VAL A 111 1.38 8.12 13.37
N LEU A 112 1.30 7.03 12.58
CA LEU A 112 1.28 5.67 13.11
C LEU A 112 2.56 5.35 13.89
N ARG A 113 3.72 5.75 13.36
CA ARG A 113 5.02 5.55 14.01
C ARG A 113 5.10 6.28 15.34
N ASN A 114 4.64 7.53 15.39
CA ASN A 114 4.68 8.33 16.62
C ASN A 114 3.65 7.84 17.65
N LEU A 115 2.45 7.43 17.23
CA LEU A 115 1.47 6.80 18.11
C LEU A 115 2.01 5.50 18.71
N LEU A 116 2.66 4.67 17.89
CA LEU A 116 3.26 3.43 18.38
C LEU A 116 4.40 3.71 19.36
N LYS A 117 5.25 4.71 19.09
CA LYS A 117 6.28 5.17 20.03
C LYS A 117 5.68 5.65 21.35
N LEU A 118 4.62 6.46 21.31
CA LEU A 118 3.94 6.92 22.52
C LEU A 118 3.37 5.75 23.32
N LEU A 119 2.76 4.77 22.66
CA LEU A 119 2.16 3.61 23.32
C LEU A 119 3.21 2.68 23.94
N LEU A 120 4.33 2.45 23.25
CA LEU A 120 5.36 1.50 23.68
C LEU A 120 6.44 2.12 24.57
N LEU A 121 6.74 3.41 24.41
CA LEU A 121 7.86 4.09 25.08
C LEU A 121 7.39 5.25 25.98
N GLY A 122 6.16 5.73 25.85
CA GLY A 122 5.60 6.82 26.66
C GLY A 122 5.09 6.40 28.04
N HIS A 123 5.21 5.11 28.38
CA HIS A 123 4.91 4.56 29.70
C HIS A 123 6.16 4.25 30.54
N ILE A 124 7.33 4.79 30.16
CA ILE A 124 8.57 4.73 30.96
C ILE A 124 8.75 6.05 31.72
#